data_AF-A0A832AL49-F1
#
_entry.id   AF-A0A832AL49-F1
#
_cell.length_a   1.000
_cell.length_b   1.000
_cell.length_c   1.000
_cell.angle_alpha   90.00
_cell.angle_beta   90.00
_cell.angle_gamma   90.00
#
_symmetry.space_group_name_H-M   'P 1'
#
loop_
_entity.id
_entity.type
_entity.pdbx_description
1 polymer ?
#
loop_
_entity_poly.entity_id
_entity_poly.type
_entity_poly.pdbx_seq_one_letter_code
_entity_poly.pdbx_strand_id
1 'polypeptide(L)'
;MAGLFDGLEMGKRALSTHQLSLNTVGHNISNVNTPGYTRQRVNTTTTYPQKIPSGLVGTGVKAVDIVQIRDLFLNRQFRENNKALGQWTSMEKTLTQIESIFTEPNKDSLSDLLDQFWTSWSDLANNPESMAARTALVEHTNLLTSGFNRLYRQMSDLSKSVDNDVVMTVQKVNDLAEEIASLNQQIARAELGGQKANDLRDKRDLLIDELSQYVDINSVEQKNNTATVYIGSLAIVEGITSFKIGTRKTVAGETTASAIVWAGTTKEIKNLNGELLGMVETRDRILPDYMAKLDEMAQALISQVNSLHQTGFGLDGSTGLNFFDPL
;
A
#
# COMPACT_ATOMS: atom_id res chain seq x y z
N MET A 1 57.61 29.82 -23.39
CA MET A 1 57.21 30.37 -22.07
C MET A 1 55.71 30.23 -21.98
N ALA A 2 55.19 29.64 -20.89
CA ALA A 2 53.78 29.80 -20.56
C ALA A 2 53.52 31.31 -20.39
N GLY A 3 52.68 31.89 -21.23
CA GLY A 3 52.48 33.34 -21.28
C GLY A 3 51.64 33.82 -20.10
N LEU A 4 51.64 35.14 -19.84
CA LEU A 4 50.73 35.76 -18.87
C LEU A 4 49.26 35.38 -19.14
N PHE A 5 48.90 35.19 -20.41
CA PHE A 5 47.59 34.71 -20.86
C PHE A 5 47.26 33.28 -20.42
N ASP A 6 48.24 32.36 -20.38
CA ASP A 6 48.01 30.99 -19.91
C ASP A 6 47.74 30.98 -18.40
N GLY A 7 48.45 31.81 -17.64
CA GLY A 7 48.21 32.00 -16.20
C GLY A 7 46.85 32.62 -15.89
N LEU A 8 46.44 33.63 -16.66
CA LEU A 8 45.12 34.27 -16.53
C LEU A 8 43.98 33.31 -16.92
N GLU A 9 44.14 32.53 -17.99
CA GLU A 9 43.15 31.54 -18.43
C GLU A 9 43.02 30.40 -17.41
N MET A 10 44.14 29.96 -16.82
CA MET A 10 44.13 29.01 -15.69
C MET A 10 43.37 29.58 -14.48
N GLY A 11 43.64 30.83 -14.09
CA GLY A 11 42.94 31.51 -13.00
C GLY A 11 41.43 31.65 -13.26
N LYS A 12 41.05 32.02 -14.50
CA LYS A 12 39.64 32.10 -14.93
C LYS A 12 38.92 30.76 -14.82
N ARG A 13 39.55 29.67 -15.28
CA ARG A 13 38.97 28.31 -15.19
C ARG A 13 38.81 27.85 -13.75
N ALA A 14 39.80 28.12 -12.90
CA ALA A 14 39.74 27.83 -11.47
C ALA A 14 38.58 28.57 -10.80
N LEU A 15 38.48 29.89 -10.99
CA LEU A 15 37.40 30.69 -10.42
C LEU A 15 36.02 30.25 -10.93
N SER A 16 35.88 29.98 -12.23
CA SER A 16 34.62 29.50 -12.81
C SER A 16 34.20 28.13 -12.23
N THR A 17 35.14 27.20 -12.07
CA THR A 17 34.89 25.88 -11.49
C THR A 17 34.49 25.98 -10.01
N HIS A 18 35.16 26.84 -9.24
CA HIS A 18 34.82 27.08 -7.83
C HIS A 18 33.51 27.86 -7.65
N GLN A 19 33.20 28.81 -8.53
CA GLN A 19 31.89 29.49 -8.54
C GLN A 19 30.76 28.49 -8.78
N LEU A 20 30.92 27.56 -9.73
CA LEU A 20 29.95 26.49 -9.94
C LEU A 20 29.80 25.61 -8.69
N SER A 21 30.92 25.28 -8.04
CA SER A 21 30.91 24.49 -6.81
C SER A 21 30.17 25.20 -5.67
N LEU A 22 30.36 26.51 -5.50
CA LEU A 22 29.63 27.33 -4.53
C LEU A 22 28.14 27.43 -4.87
N ASN A 23 27.79 27.57 -6.15
CA ASN A 23 26.40 27.55 -6.59
C ASN A 23 25.73 26.20 -6.27
N THR A 24 26.42 25.08 -6.47
CA THR A 24 25.91 23.75 -6.09
C THR A 24 25.76 23.61 -4.57
N VAL A 25 26.68 24.18 -3.78
CA VAL A 25 26.52 24.25 -2.31
C VAL A 25 25.28 25.06 -1.93
N GLY A 26 25.08 26.23 -2.55
CA GLY A 26 23.88 27.03 -2.37
C GLY A 26 22.61 26.24 -2.71
N HIS A 27 22.60 25.55 -3.86
CA HIS A 27 21.48 24.70 -4.29
C HIS A 27 21.18 23.58 -3.29
N ASN A 28 22.21 22.92 -2.74
CA ASN A 28 22.06 21.90 -1.72
C ASN A 28 21.46 22.46 -0.42
N ILE A 29 21.93 23.62 0.03
CA ILE A 29 21.44 24.27 1.26
C ILE A 29 19.98 24.69 1.08
N SER A 30 19.63 25.30 -0.06
CA SER A 30 18.27 25.72 -0.34
C SER A 30 17.27 24.57 -0.41
N ASN A 31 17.71 23.37 -0.82
CA ASN A 31 16.84 22.20 -0.98
C ASN A 31 17.00 21.14 0.12
N VAL A 32 17.69 21.45 1.22
CA VAL A 32 17.95 20.48 2.29
C VAL A 32 16.67 19.89 2.90
N ASN A 33 15.57 20.66 2.90
CA ASN A 33 14.26 20.24 3.42
C ASN A 33 13.29 19.83 2.31
N THR A 34 13.72 19.77 1.05
CA THR A 34 12.86 19.36 -0.07
C THR A 34 12.81 17.82 -0.11
N PRO A 35 11.63 17.19 0.03
CA PRO A 35 11.52 15.73 -0.04
C PRO A 35 12.07 15.16 -1.34
N GLY A 36 12.79 14.04 -1.26
CA GLY A 36 13.39 13.36 -2.42
C GLY A 36 14.65 14.04 -2.99
N TYR A 37 15.04 15.23 -2.50
CA TYR A 37 16.26 15.89 -2.96
C TYR A 37 17.51 15.12 -2.54
N THR A 38 18.48 14.98 -3.45
CA THR A 38 19.79 14.41 -3.10
C THR A 38 20.93 15.37 -3.28
N ARG A 39 21.91 15.26 -2.38
CA ARG A 39 23.07 16.13 -2.39
C ARG A 39 23.81 15.99 -3.71
N GLN A 40 24.01 17.11 -4.37
CA GLN A 40 24.75 17.20 -5.61
C GLN A 40 26.21 17.59 -5.34
N ARG A 41 27.14 17.03 -6.11
CA ARG A 41 28.57 17.33 -6.05
C ARG A 41 29.12 17.60 -7.44
N VAL A 42 29.85 18.70 -7.58
CA VAL A 42 30.63 19.00 -8.79
C VAL A 42 31.86 18.10 -8.80
N ASN A 43 32.01 17.32 -9.86
CA ASN A 43 33.22 16.55 -10.11
C ASN A 43 34.21 17.40 -10.92
N THR A 44 35.44 17.46 -10.48
CA THR A 44 36.48 18.28 -11.10
C THR A 44 37.61 17.41 -11.62
N THR A 45 38.12 17.73 -12.81
CA THR A 45 39.29 17.05 -13.40
C THR A 45 40.33 18.07 -13.82
N THR A 46 41.58 17.64 -13.82
CA THR A 46 42.66 18.42 -14.44
C THR A 46 42.44 18.50 -15.94
N THR A 47 42.70 19.68 -16.50
CA THR A 47 42.62 19.93 -17.94
C THR A 47 43.86 19.35 -18.64
N TYR A 48 43.77 19.10 -19.95
CA TYR A 48 44.89 18.49 -20.68
C TYR A 48 46.16 19.34 -20.57
N PRO A 49 47.30 18.75 -20.15
CA PRO A 49 48.54 19.49 -19.99
C PRO A 49 49.06 19.97 -21.35
N GLN A 50 49.61 21.18 -21.38
CA GLN A 50 50.30 21.69 -22.56
C GLN A 50 51.73 21.16 -22.59
N LYS A 51 52.16 20.71 -23.78
CA LYS A 51 53.53 20.26 -24.00
C LYS A 51 54.40 21.45 -24.34
N ILE A 52 55.38 21.72 -23.50
CA ILE A 52 56.43 22.72 -23.73
C ILE A 52 57.81 22.03 -23.85
N PRO A 53 58.84 22.70 -24.39
CA PRO A 53 60.17 22.09 -24.56
C PRO A 53 60.79 21.53 -23.26
N SER A 54 60.37 22.03 -22.10
CA SER A 54 60.82 21.61 -20.77
C SER A 54 59.93 20.57 -20.07
N GLY A 55 58.85 20.09 -20.71
CA GLY A 55 57.96 19.07 -20.15
C GLY A 55 56.47 19.30 -20.39
N LEU A 56 55.63 18.55 -19.67
CA LEU A 56 54.18 18.73 -19.64
C LEU A 56 53.81 19.66 -18.49
N VAL A 57 53.14 20.78 -18.78
CA VAL A 57 52.65 21.73 -17.78
C VAL A 57 51.13 21.64 -17.69
N GLY A 58 50.61 21.50 -16.46
CA GLY A 58 49.17 21.46 -16.21
C GLY A 58 48.49 22.79 -16.54
N THR A 59 47.29 22.72 -17.13
CA THR A 59 46.53 23.90 -17.58
C THR A 59 45.32 24.22 -16.67
N GLY A 60 45.40 23.82 -15.40
CA GLY A 60 44.37 24.05 -14.39
C GLY A 60 43.28 22.98 -14.34
N VAL A 61 42.15 23.33 -13.72
CA VAL A 61 41.01 22.45 -13.44
C VAL A 61 39.79 22.83 -14.27
N LYS A 62 38.92 21.86 -14.55
CA LYS A 62 37.58 22.07 -15.11
C LYS A 62 36.55 21.23 -14.37
N ALA A 63 35.32 21.73 -14.25
CA ALA A 63 34.17 20.93 -13.87
C ALA A 63 33.81 19.96 -15.02
N VAL A 64 33.62 18.67 -14.72
CA VAL A 64 33.21 17.65 -15.69
C VAL A 64 31.70 17.52 -15.70
N ASP A 65 31.13 17.23 -14.53
CA ASP A 65 29.71 17.00 -14.35
C ASP A 65 29.29 17.33 -12.90
N ILE A 66 27.98 17.51 -12.72
CA ILE A 66 27.35 17.58 -11.40
C ILE A 66 26.64 16.25 -11.20
N VAL A 67 27.02 15.52 -10.15
CA VAL A 67 26.46 14.19 -9.87
C VAL A 67 25.70 14.19 -8.56
N GLN A 68 24.61 13.41 -8.52
CA GLN A 68 23.94 13.07 -7.28
C GLN A 68 24.81 12.12 -6.44
N ILE A 69 24.82 12.35 -5.14
CA ILE A 69 25.43 11.45 -4.17
C ILE A 69 24.31 10.60 -3.56
N ARG A 70 24.25 9.34 -3.99
CA ARG A 70 23.29 8.34 -3.52
C ARG A 70 24.00 7.04 -3.20
N ASP A 71 23.47 6.33 -2.22
CA ASP A 71 23.86 4.96 -1.93
C ASP A 71 22.76 4.02 -2.46
N LEU A 72 23.07 3.29 -3.53
CA LEU A 72 22.12 2.39 -4.17
C LEU A 72 21.73 1.21 -3.27
N PHE A 73 22.59 0.81 -2.33
CA PHE A 73 22.28 -0.23 -1.36
C PHE A 73 21.25 0.27 -0.35
N LEU A 74 21.45 1.47 0.20
CA LEU A 74 20.48 2.09 1.12
C LEU A 74 19.13 2.35 0.43
N ASN A 75 19.12 2.81 -0.82
CA ASN A 75 17.88 3.01 -1.57
C ASN A 75 17.09 1.70 -1.75
N ARG A 76 17.80 0.60 -2.05
CA ARG A 76 17.16 -0.72 -2.14
C ARG A 76 16.61 -1.15 -0.79
N GLN A 77 17.40 -1.02 0.27
CA GLN A 77 16.97 -1.37 1.62
C GLN A 77 15.78 -0.53 2.08
N PHE A 78 15.75 0.76 1.73
CA PHE A 78 14.61 1.64 2.01
C PHE A 78 13.34 1.10 1.35
N ARG A 79 13.36 0.82 0.05
CA ARG A 79 12.20 0.29 -0.69
C ARG A 79 11.73 -1.06 -0.17
N GLU A 80 12.66 -1.94 0.22
CA GLU A 80 12.34 -3.23 0.85
C GLU A 80 11.61 -3.06 2.18
N ASN A 81 11.98 -2.07 3.01
CA ASN A 81 11.25 -1.79 4.24
C ASN A 81 9.94 -1.02 3.98
N ASN A 82 9.92 -0.16 2.96
CA ASN A 82 8.76 0.67 2.64
C ASN A 82 7.58 -0.17 2.15
N LYS A 83 7.82 -1.23 1.37
CA LYS A 83 6.76 -2.19 1.00
C LYS A 83 6.22 -2.95 2.23
N ALA A 84 7.09 -3.35 3.15
CA ALA A 84 6.66 -4.03 4.38
C ALA A 84 5.81 -3.08 5.24
N LEU A 85 6.24 -1.82 5.38
CA LEU A 85 5.47 -0.78 6.06
C LEU A 85 4.09 -0.59 5.42
N GLY A 86 4.03 -0.45 4.09
CA GLY A 86 2.76 -0.31 3.36
C GLY A 86 1.79 -1.47 3.60
N GLN A 87 2.30 -2.71 3.62
CA GLN A 87 1.49 -3.89 3.93
C GLN A 87 0.89 -3.81 5.35
N TRP A 88 1.73 -3.58 6.36
CA TRP A 88 1.29 -3.57 7.75
C TRP A 88 0.38 -2.39 8.07
N THR A 89 0.64 -1.19 7.54
CA THR A 89 -0.23 -0.03 7.71
C THR A 89 -1.60 -0.25 7.09
N SER A 90 -1.68 -0.91 5.92
CA SER A 90 -2.96 -1.29 5.32
C SER A 90 -3.73 -2.26 6.21
N MET A 91 -3.04 -3.28 6.71
CA MET A 91 -3.63 -4.31 7.55
C MET A 91 -4.10 -3.75 8.90
N GLU A 92 -3.30 -2.87 9.53
CA GLU A 92 -3.67 -2.13 10.73
C GLU A 92 -4.96 -1.34 10.51
N LYS A 93 -5.05 -0.55 9.43
CA LYS A 93 -6.26 0.23 9.10
C LYS A 93 -7.51 -0.65 9.06
N THR A 94 -7.46 -1.80 8.38
CA THR A 94 -8.62 -2.71 8.30
C THR A 94 -8.90 -3.39 9.64
N LEU A 95 -7.88 -3.82 10.38
CA LEU A 95 -8.05 -4.46 11.69
C LEU A 95 -8.65 -3.50 12.72
N THR A 96 -8.25 -2.22 12.74
CA THR A 96 -8.87 -1.18 13.59
C THR A 96 -10.34 -0.98 13.23
N GLN A 97 -10.71 -1.08 11.96
CA GLN A 97 -12.12 -1.04 11.54
C GLN A 97 -12.89 -2.27 12.03
N ILE A 98 -12.29 -3.46 11.97
CA ILE A 98 -12.88 -4.69 12.54
C ILE A 98 -13.08 -4.54 14.05
N GLU A 99 -12.08 -4.05 14.78
CA GLU A 99 -12.16 -3.79 16.22
C GLU A 99 -13.32 -2.83 16.54
N SER A 100 -13.46 -1.78 15.73
CA SER A 100 -14.56 -0.80 15.85
C SER A 100 -15.93 -1.38 15.50
N ILE A 101 -16.02 -2.47 14.72
CA ILE A 101 -17.29 -3.15 14.42
C ILE A 101 -17.73 -3.98 15.63
N PHE A 102 -16.80 -4.74 16.23
CA PHE A 102 -17.13 -5.57 17.40
C PHE A 102 -17.40 -4.73 18.65
N THR A 103 -16.59 -3.67 18.88
CA THR A 103 -16.76 -2.76 20.03
C THR A 103 -16.88 -3.51 21.37
N GLU A 104 -16.15 -4.62 21.53
CA GLU A 104 -16.20 -5.46 22.73
C GLU A 104 -15.10 -5.06 23.74
N PRO A 105 -15.39 -5.02 25.06
CA PRO A 105 -16.70 -5.17 25.72
C PRO A 105 -17.41 -3.83 25.91
N ASN A 106 -18.66 -3.69 25.43
CA ASN A 106 -19.52 -2.52 25.68
C ASN A 106 -20.99 -2.93 25.80
N LYS A 107 -21.85 -2.00 26.25
CA LYS A 107 -23.31 -2.21 26.21
C LYS A 107 -23.79 -2.37 24.77
N ASP A 108 -24.78 -3.22 24.55
CA ASP A 108 -25.33 -3.58 23.24
C ASP A 108 -24.35 -4.34 22.31
N SER A 109 -23.22 -4.81 22.85
CA SER A 109 -22.29 -5.71 22.17
C SER A 109 -22.89 -7.12 22.04
N LEU A 110 -22.26 -7.97 21.24
CA LEU A 110 -22.77 -9.33 21.02
C LEU A 110 -22.75 -10.15 22.32
N SER A 111 -21.73 -9.94 23.15
CA SER A 111 -21.60 -10.60 24.45
C SER A 111 -22.72 -10.18 25.41
N ASP A 112 -23.03 -8.88 25.49
CA ASP A 112 -24.15 -8.36 26.31
C ASP A 112 -25.51 -8.88 25.82
N LEU A 113 -25.72 -8.92 24.50
CA LEU A 113 -26.95 -9.48 23.90
C LEU A 113 -27.11 -10.98 24.20
N LEU A 114 -26.01 -11.74 24.21
CA LEU A 114 -26.03 -13.15 24.60
C LEU A 114 -26.36 -13.31 26.09
N ASP A 115 -25.78 -12.49 26.97
CA ASP A 115 -26.07 -12.51 28.40
C ASP A 115 -27.54 -12.19 28.69
N GLN A 116 -28.11 -11.21 27.99
CA GLN A 116 -29.54 -10.87 28.08
C GLN A 116 -30.43 -12.01 27.59
N PHE A 117 -30.07 -12.65 26.48
CA PHE A 117 -30.79 -13.83 25.96
C PHE A 117 -30.81 -14.97 27.00
N TRP A 118 -29.66 -15.34 27.58
CA TRP A 118 -29.62 -16.39 28.59
C TRP A 118 -30.34 -16.03 29.89
N THR A 119 -30.26 -14.76 30.31
CA THR A 119 -31.01 -14.25 31.46
C THR A 119 -32.51 -14.39 31.24
N SER A 120 -33.00 -14.03 30.04
CA SER A 120 -34.43 -14.16 29.71
C SER A 120 -34.92 -15.61 29.68
N TRP A 121 -34.08 -16.57 29.27
CA TRP A 121 -34.36 -18.00 29.40
C TRP A 121 -34.45 -18.44 30.86
N SER A 122 -33.55 -17.96 31.72
CA SER A 122 -33.57 -18.23 33.16
C SER A 122 -34.83 -17.67 33.83
N ASP A 123 -35.24 -16.45 33.47
CA ASP A 123 -36.47 -15.84 33.99
C ASP A 123 -37.73 -16.59 33.56
N LEU A 124 -37.77 -17.07 32.31
CA LEU A 124 -38.85 -17.92 31.82
C LEU A 124 -38.88 -19.28 32.52
N ALA A 125 -37.71 -19.88 32.80
CA ALA A 125 -37.63 -21.14 33.53
C ALA A 125 -38.19 -21.03 34.96
N ASN A 126 -38.02 -19.86 35.61
CA ASN A 126 -38.60 -19.58 36.92
C ASN A 126 -40.12 -19.35 36.87
N ASN A 127 -40.66 -18.83 35.77
CA ASN A 127 -42.08 -18.50 35.61
C ASN A 127 -42.64 -18.90 34.22
N PRO A 128 -42.80 -20.20 33.91
CA PRO A 128 -43.06 -20.69 32.56
C PRO A 128 -44.46 -20.36 32.00
N GLU A 129 -45.43 -20.08 32.87
CA GLU A 129 -46.80 -19.68 32.49
C GLU A 129 -46.92 -18.16 32.25
N SER A 130 -45.90 -17.37 32.61
CA SER A 130 -45.94 -15.92 32.48
C SER A 130 -45.81 -15.50 31.02
N MET A 131 -46.89 -14.94 30.45
CA MET A 131 -46.85 -14.34 29.12
C MET A 131 -45.86 -13.18 29.03
N ALA A 132 -45.65 -12.43 30.13
CA ALA A 132 -44.67 -11.35 30.16
C ALA A 132 -43.23 -11.87 29.99
N ALA A 133 -42.87 -12.97 30.66
CA ALA A 133 -41.54 -13.57 30.55
C ALA A 133 -41.30 -14.15 29.14
N ARG A 134 -42.32 -14.75 28.52
CA ARG A 134 -42.25 -15.26 27.14
C ARG A 134 -42.06 -14.13 26.13
N THR A 135 -42.81 -13.03 26.26
CA THR A 135 -42.65 -11.86 25.38
C THR A 135 -41.26 -11.23 25.53
N ALA A 136 -40.74 -11.13 26.76
CA ALA A 136 -39.40 -10.61 27.00
C ALA A 136 -38.31 -11.50 26.34
N LEU A 137 -38.42 -12.83 26.45
CA LEU A 137 -37.50 -13.75 25.76
C LEU A 137 -37.53 -13.56 24.24
N VAL A 138 -38.70 -13.44 23.63
CA VAL A 138 -38.82 -13.19 22.19
C VAL A 138 -38.16 -11.87 21.79
N GLU A 139 -38.35 -10.81 22.58
CA GLU A 139 -37.75 -9.51 22.31
C GLU A 139 -36.22 -9.54 22.42
N HIS A 140 -35.66 -10.13 23.48
CA HIS A 140 -34.21 -10.28 23.62
C HIS A 140 -33.62 -11.19 22.54
N THR A 141 -34.36 -12.19 22.08
CA THR A 141 -33.99 -13.02 20.93
C THR A 141 -33.93 -12.20 19.65
N ASN A 142 -34.92 -11.35 19.39
CA ASN A 142 -34.94 -10.46 18.22
C ASN A 142 -33.78 -9.46 18.23
N LEU A 143 -33.42 -8.95 19.41
CA LEU A 143 -32.25 -8.08 19.59
C LEU A 143 -30.95 -8.84 19.29
N LEU A 144 -30.81 -10.07 19.79
CA LEU A 144 -29.65 -10.92 19.54
C LEU A 144 -29.49 -11.23 18.04
N THR A 145 -30.53 -11.72 17.38
CA THR A 145 -30.50 -12.02 15.94
C THR A 145 -30.22 -10.78 15.10
N SER A 146 -30.79 -9.64 15.47
CA SER A 146 -30.48 -8.35 14.86
C SER A 146 -29.02 -7.94 15.06
N GLY A 147 -28.43 -8.25 16.22
CA GLY A 147 -27.01 -8.06 16.52
C GLY A 147 -26.10 -8.85 15.59
N PHE A 148 -26.32 -10.16 15.44
CA PHE A 148 -25.61 -11.02 14.49
C PHE A 148 -25.70 -10.47 13.05
N ASN A 149 -26.92 -10.18 12.59
CA ASN A 149 -27.17 -9.65 11.25
C ASN A 149 -26.54 -8.27 11.02
N ARG A 150 -26.44 -7.43 12.06
CA ARG A 150 -25.77 -6.13 11.99
C ARG A 150 -24.27 -6.30 11.81
N LEU A 151 -23.63 -7.14 12.63
CA LEU A 151 -22.19 -7.40 12.54
C LEU A 151 -21.81 -8.01 11.19
N TYR A 152 -22.58 -9.00 10.72
CA TYR A 152 -22.35 -9.60 9.40
C TYR A 152 -22.44 -8.56 8.26
N ARG A 153 -23.47 -7.69 8.28
CA ARG A 153 -23.61 -6.62 7.29
C ARG A 153 -22.44 -5.64 7.35
N GLN A 154 -22.03 -5.20 8.54
CA GLN A 154 -20.89 -4.29 8.70
C GLN A 154 -19.59 -4.91 8.18
N MET A 155 -19.35 -6.19 8.43
CA MET A 155 -18.17 -6.91 7.91
C MET A 155 -18.23 -7.08 6.39
N SER A 156 -19.41 -7.38 5.83
CA SER A 156 -19.61 -7.47 4.37
C SER A 156 -19.37 -6.11 3.69
N ASP A 157 -19.87 -5.02 4.27
CA ASP A 157 -19.67 -3.68 3.76
C ASP A 157 -18.21 -3.23 3.87
N LEU A 158 -17.52 -3.61 4.95
CA LEU A 158 -16.08 -3.42 5.08
C LEU A 158 -15.31 -4.18 3.99
N SER A 159 -15.66 -5.45 3.72
CA SER A 159 -15.04 -6.23 2.63
C SER A 159 -15.21 -5.56 1.27
N LYS A 160 -16.41 -5.05 0.96
CA LYS A 160 -16.67 -4.27 -0.27
C LYS A 160 -15.87 -2.96 -0.31
N SER A 161 -15.73 -2.28 0.84
CA SER A 161 -14.93 -1.05 0.92
C SER A 161 -13.45 -1.34 0.64
N VAL A 162 -12.90 -2.42 1.21
CA VAL A 162 -11.52 -2.84 0.94
C VAL A 162 -11.35 -3.22 -0.54
N ASP A 163 -12.33 -3.88 -1.17
CA ASP A 163 -12.28 -4.18 -2.61
C ASP A 163 -12.24 -2.90 -3.47
N ASN A 164 -13.00 -1.87 -3.10
CA ASN A 164 -12.95 -0.57 -3.77
C ASN A 164 -11.61 0.14 -3.54
N ASP A 165 -11.04 0.07 -2.33
CA ASP A 165 -9.71 0.60 -2.01
C ASP A 165 -8.62 -0.08 -2.84
N VAL A 166 -8.74 -1.39 -3.12
CA VAL A 166 -7.84 -2.11 -4.05
C VAL A 166 -7.92 -1.52 -5.45
N VAL A 167 -9.12 -1.29 -5.98
CA VAL A 167 -9.31 -0.71 -7.33
C VAL A 167 -8.69 0.69 -7.41
N MET A 168 -8.90 1.53 -6.40
CA MET A 168 -8.33 2.88 -6.35
C MET A 168 -6.79 2.85 -6.24
N THR A 169 -6.26 1.95 -5.43
CA THR A 169 -4.80 1.78 -5.28
C THR A 169 -4.15 1.28 -6.56
N VAL A 170 -4.81 0.36 -7.28
CA VAL A 170 -4.37 -0.09 -8.61
C VAL A 170 -4.33 1.08 -9.60
N GLN A 171 -5.32 1.98 -9.57
CA GLN A 171 -5.30 3.20 -10.38
C GLN A 171 -4.12 4.10 -10.01
N LYS A 172 -3.88 4.33 -8.70
CA LYS A 172 -2.75 5.13 -8.23
C LYS A 172 -1.39 4.57 -8.68
N VAL A 173 -1.23 3.24 -8.65
CA VAL A 173 -0.04 2.56 -9.16
C VAL A 173 0.16 2.83 -10.66
N ASN A 174 -0.91 2.79 -11.45
CA ASN A 174 -0.85 3.09 -12.88
C ASN A 174 -0.48 4.56 -13.14
N ASP A 175 -1.05 5.49 -12.38
CA ASP A 175 -0.76 6.93 -12.51
C ASP A 175 0.71 7.22 -12.18
N LEU A 176 1.24 6.65 -11.09
CA LEU A 176 2.66 6.75 -10.74
C LEU A 176 3.56 6.17 -11.84
N ALA A 177 3.19 5.03 -12.43
CA ALA A 177 3.95 4.43 -13.53
C ALA A 177 3.97 5.32 -14.78
N GLU A 178 2.86 5.98 -15.12
CA GLU A 178 2.78 6.95 -16.22
C GLU A 178 3.66 8.18 -15.96
N GLU A 179 3.63 8.72 -14.74
CA GLU A 179 4.48 9.85 -14.34
C GLU A 179 5.97 9.50 -14.41
N ILE A 180 6.36 8.30 -13.96
CA ILE A 180 7.75 7.81 -14.08
C ILE A 180 8.16 7.68 -15.56
N ALA A 181 7.29 7.18 -16.43
CA ALA A 181 7.56 7.08 -17.86
C ALA A 181 7.73 8.46 -18.52
N SER A 182 6.91 9.44 -18.13
CA SER A 182 7.03 10.84 -18.56
C SER A 182 8.35 11.47 -18.09
N LEU A 183 8.75 11.23 -16.84
CA LEU A 183 10.04 11.70 -16.31
C LEU A 183 11.21 11.04 -17.05
N ASN A 184 11.14 9.74 -17.35
CA ASN A 184 12.15 9.07 -18.17
C ASN A 184 12.29 9.73 -19.55
N GLN A 185 11.19 10.15 -20.19
CA GLN A 185 11.24 10.86 -21.46
C GLN A 185 11.90 12.24 -21.31
N GLN A 186 11.59 12.99 -20.25
CA GLN A 186 12.19 14.30 -19.98
C GLN A 186 13.69 14.19 -19.67
N ILE A 187 14.09 13.21 -18.85
CA ILE A 187 15.49 12.90 -18.53
C ILE A 187 16.23 12.54 -19.82
N ALA A 188 15.70 11.60 -20.60
CA ALA A 188 16.34 11.19 -21.85
C ALA A 188 16.58 12.38 -22.77
N ARG A 189 15.61 13.30 -22.92
CA ARG A 189 15.73 14.51 -23.74
C ARG A 189 16.75 15.52 -23.17
N ALA A 190 16.70 15.77 -21.86
CA ALA A 190 17.61 16.72 -21.21
C ALA A 190 19.07 16.25 -21.26
N GLU A 191 19.29 14.94 -21.18
CA GLU A 191 20.63 14.36 -21.16
C GLU A 191 21.22 14.09 -22.56
N LEU A 192 20.46 14.29 -23.64
CA LEU A 192 21.00 14.28 -25.03
C LEU A 192 22.13 15.29 -25.21
N GLY A 193 22.10 16.41 -24.48
CA GLY A 193 23.15 17.44 -24.49
C GLY A 193 24.39 17.09 -23.66
N GLY A 194 24.46 15.89 -23.07
CA GLY A 194 25.58 15.43 -22.23
C GLY A 194 25.58 16.00 -20.80
N GLN A 195 24.56 16.79 -20.43
CA GLN A 195 24.37 17.30 -19.07
C GLN A 195 23.44 16.36 -18.29
N LYS A 196 23.70 16.14 -17.00
CA LYS A 196 22.85 15.29 -16.14
C LYS A 196 21.64 16.07 -15.62
N ALA A 197 20.45 15.49 -15.76
CA ALA A 197 19.20 16.09 -15.32
C ALA A 197 18.86 15.68 -13.87
N ASN A 198 19.74 16.05 -12.93
CA ASN A 198 19.68 15.57 -11.53
C ASN A 198 18.31 15.80 -10.89
N ASP A 199 17.75 17.00 -10.97
CA ASP A 199 16.46 17.29 -10.30
C ASP A 199 15.30 16.44 -10.86
N LEU A 200 15.33 16.10 -12.16
CA LEU A 200 14.35 15.18 -12.75
C LEU A 200 14.57 13.73 -12.29
N ARG A 201 15.83 13.32 -12.13
CA ARG A 201 16.18 12.00 -11.58
C ARG A 201 15.77 11.87 -10.11
N ASP A 202 15.93 12.94 -9.32
CA ASP A 202 15.45 12.98 -7.93
C ASP A 202 13.93 12.83 -7.87
N LYS A 203 13.17 13.56 -8.70
CA LYS A 203 11.72 13.40 -8.80
C LYS A 203 11.31 11.99 -9.21
N ARG A 204 11.99 11.42 -10.22
CA ARG A 204 11.71 10.05 -10.68
C ARG A 204 11.92 9.06 -9.54
N ASP A 205 13.04 9.17 -8.84
CA ASP A 205 13.37 8.24 -7.78
C ASP A 205 12.43 8.40 -6.58
N LEU A 206 11.95 9.61 -6.27
CA LEU A 206 10.91 9.84 -5.27
C LEU A 206 9.60 9.13 -5.65
N LEU A 207 9.17 9.19 -6.92
CA LEU A 207 7.98 8.45 -7.38
C LEU A 207 8.19 6.94 -7.34
N ILE A 208 9.40 6.45 -7.61
CA ILE A 208 9.74 5.02 -7.45
C ILE A 208 9.68 4.63 -5.96
N ASP A 209 10.15 5.50 -5.07
CA ASP A 209 10.07 5.29 -3.63
C ASP A 209 8.60 5.28 -3.15
N GLU A 210 7.75 6.21 -3.61
CA GLU A 210 6.31 6.20 -3.33
C GLU A 210 5.64 4.94 -3.90
N LEU A 211 5.97 4.54 -5.13
CA LEU A 211 5.45 3.32 -5.75
C LEU A 211 5.77 2.06 -4.93
N SER A 212 6.94 2.01 -4.29
CA SER A 212 7.36 0.88 -3.44
C SER A 212 6.48 0.68 -2.20
N GLN A 213 5.72 1.69 -1.78
CA GLN A 213 4.76 1.53 -0.68
C GLN A 213 3.57 0.66 -1.09
N TYR A 214 3.10 0.80 -2.33
CA TYR A 214 1.89 0.12 -2.81
C TYR A 214 2.17 -1.30 -3.32
N VAL A 215 3.32 -1.50 -3.97
CA VAL A 215 3.69 -2.74 -4.65
C VAL A 215 5.16 -3.08 -4.49
N ASP A 216 5.49 -4.37 -4.59
CA ASP A 216 6.89 -4.81 -4.70
C ASP A 216 7.49 -4.36 -6.04
N ILE A 217 8.50 -3.50 -5.97
CA ILE A 217 9.16 -2.98 -7.17
C ILE A 217 10.67 -3.18 -7.15
N ASN A 218 11.17 -3.57 -8.32
CA ASN A 218 12.59 -3.57 -8.62
C ASN A 218 12.87 -2.57 -9.73
N SER A 219 13.73 -1.59 -9.48
CA SER A 219 14.14 -0.61 -10.49
C SER A 219 15.57 -0.87 -10.97
N VAL A 220 15.78 -0.82 -12.28
CA VAL A 220 17.12 -0.89 -12.89
C VAL A 220 17.29 0.30 -13.83
N GLU A 221 18.37 1.05 -13.65
CA GLU A 221 18.74 2.12 -14.57
C GLU A 221 19.48 1.56 -15.78
N GLN A 222 19.04 1.95 -16.97
CA GLN A 222 19.58 1.49 -18.24
C GLN A 222 20.70 2.43 -18.74
N LYS A 223 21.46 1.99 -19.76
CA LYS A 223 22.59 2.74 -20.34
C LYS A 223 22.19 4.07 -21.00
N ASN A 224 20.92 4.21 -21.37
CA ASN A 224 20.32 5.43 -21.91
C ASN A 224 19.74 6.36 -20.82
N ASN A 225 20.10 6.10 -19.55
CA ASN A 225 19.66 6.84 -18.36
C ASN A 225 18.16 6.78 -18.05
N THR A 226 17.40 5.93 -18.76
CA THR A 226 16.01 5.63 -18.39
C THR A 226 15.94 4.53 -17.34
N ALA A 227 14.97 4.61 -16.44
CA ALA A 227 14.72 3.55 -15.46
C ALA A 227 13.70 2.55 -15.98
N THR A 228 13.97 1.26 -15.82
CA THR A 228 12.96 0.20 -15.95
C THR A 228 12.49 -0.22 -14.57
N VAL A 229 11.19 -0.29 -14.35
CA VAL A 229 10.56 -0.67 -13.09
C VAL A 229 9.79 -1.97 -13.30
N TYR A 230 10.08 -2.97 -12.48
CA TYR A 230 9.46 -4.29 -12.53
C TYR A 230 8.58 -4.51 -11.30
N ILE A 231 7.43 -5.14 -11.51
CA ILE A 231 6.63 -5.77 -10.47
C ILE A 231 6.77 -7.28 -10.65
N GLY A 232 7.40 -7.95 -9.70
CA GLY A 232 7.80 -9.35 -9.84
C GLY A 232 8.69 -9.56 -11.07
N SER A 233 8.19 -10.29 -12.07
CA SER A 233 8.94 -10.62 -13.29
C SER A 233 8.58 -9.78 -14.53
N LEU A 234 7.66 -8.82 -14.41
CA LEU A 234 7.13 -8.06 -15.54
C LEU A 234 7.33 -6.56 -15.31
N ALA A 235 7.66 -5.84 -16.38
CA ALA A 235 7.90 -4.40 -16.32
C ALA A 235 6.57 -3.64 -16.28
N ILE A 236 6.45 -2.71 -15.34
CA ILE A 236 5.37 -1.69 -15.32
C ILE A 236 5.83 -0.40 -16.00
N VAL A 237 7.13 -0.12 -16.00
CA VAL A 237 7.74 0.94 -16.81
C VAL A 237 8.94 0.39 -17.53
N GLU A 238 9.00 0.57 -18.84
CA GLU A 238 10.15 0.25 -19.67
C GLU A 238 10.51 1.47 -20.51
N GLY A 239 11.63 2.12 -20.17
CA GLY A 239 12.06 3.35 -20.84
C GLY A 239 11.00 4.45 -20.74
N ILE A 240 10.41 4.83 -21.88
CA ILE A 240 9.38 5.88 -21.97
C ILE A 240 7.95 5.32 -22.04
N THR A 241 7.79 4.00 -21.94
CA THR A 241 6.49 3.33 -22.00
C THR A 241 6.10 2.80 -20.63
N SER A 242 4.84 2.99 -20.24
CA SER A 242 4.25 2.37 -19.06
C SER A 242 3.27 1.27 -19.49
N PHE A 243 3.23 0.20 -18.70
CA PHE A 243 2.26 -0.87 -18.79
C PHE A 243 1.33 -0.79 -17.59
N LYS A 244 0.05 -1.10 -17.79
CA LYS A 244 -0.95 -0.98 -16.72
C LYS A 244 -1.20 -2.31 -16.05
N ILE A 245 -1.49 -2.24 -14.76
CA ILE A 245 -2.18 -3.29 -14.03
C ILE A 245 -3.68 -2.97 -14.00
N GLY A 246 -4.51 -3.99 -13.80
CA GLY A 246 -5.95 -3.84 -13.73
C GLY A 246 -6.53 -4.76 -12.67
N THR A 247 -7.82 -4.58 -12.41
CA THR A 247 -8.59 -5.50 -11.58
C THR A 247 -9.52 -6.32 -12.45
N ARG A 248 -9.63 -7.62 -12.16
CA ARG A 248 -10.65 -8.49 -12.76
C ARG A 248 -11.52 -9.01 -11.64
N LYS A 249 -12.82 -8.79 -11.76
CA LYS A 249 -13.80 -9.41 -10.85
C LYS A 249 -13.76 -10.92 -11.05
N THR A 250 -13.39 -11.62 -9.99
CA THR A 250 -13.48 -13.08 -9.87
C THR A 250 -14.58 -13.40 -8.90
N VAL A 251 -15.49 -14.29 -9.30
CA VAL A 251 -16.57 -14.76 -8.45
C VAL A 251 -16.07 -16.05 -7.77
N ALA A 252 -15.95 -16.02 -6.46
CA ALA A 252 -15.67 -17.19 -5.64
C ALA A 252 -16.86 -17.38 -4.68
N GLY A 253 -17.79 -18.27 -5.04
CA GLY A 253 -19.05 -18.43 -4.31
C GLY A 253 -19.96 -17.20 -4.46
N GLU A 254 -20.45 -16.66 -3.35
CA GLU A 254 -21.28 -15.44 -3.31
C GLU A 254 -20.45 -14.14 -3.30
N THR A 255 -19.14 -14.24 -3.09
CA THR A 255 -18.25 -13.09 -2.98
C THR A 255 -17.63 -12.75 -4.34
N THR A 256 -17.83 -11.51 -4.78
CA THR A 256 -17.13 -10.96 -5.95
C THR A 256 -15.93 -10.17 -5.46
N ALA A 257 -14.73 -10.71 -5.70
CA ALA A 257 -13.47 -10.08 -5.33
C ALA A 257 -12.70 -9.61 -6.57
N SER A 258 -12.03 -8.47 -6.47
CA SER A 258 -11.18 -7.94 -7.53
C SER A 258 -9.78 -8.55 -7.45
N ALA A 259 -9.48 -9.51 -8.33
CA ALA A 259 -8.13 -10.04 -8.50
C ALA A 259 -7.27 -9.05 -9.29
N ILE A 260 -6.01 -8.86 -8.89
CA ILE A 260 -5.09 -7.93 -9.56
C ILE A 260 -4.39 -8.68 -10.71
N VAL A 261 -4.56 -8.16 -11.92
CA VAL A 261 -4.06 -8.77 -13.17
C VAL A 261 -3.27 -7.77 -13.98
N TRP A 262 -2.44 -8.25 -14.90
CA TRP A 262 -1.85 -7.39 -15.93
C TRP A 262 -2.94 -6.94 -16.91
N ALA A 263 -3.03 -5.63 -17.15
CA ALA A 263 -4.09 -5.07 -17.99
C ALA A 263 -4.06 -5.69 -19.40
N GLY A 264 -5.23 -6.03 -19.93
CA GLY A 264 -5.36 -6.73 -21.21
C GLY A 264 -4.99 -8.22 -21.19
N THR A 265 -4.69 -8.80 -20.03
CA THR A 265 -4.43 -10.23 -19.86
C THR A 265 -5.28 -10.85 -18.76
N THR A 266 -5.24 -12.19 -18.67
CA THR A 266 -5.81 -12.95 -17.55
C THR A 266 -4.78 -13.33 -16.49
N LYS A 267 -3.53 -12.86 -16.61
CA LYS A 267 -2.43 -13.27 -15.74
C LYS A 267 -2.45 -12.47 -14.44
N GLU A 268 -2.70 -13.16 -13.34
CA GLU A 268 -2.64 -12.61 -11.99
C GLU A 268 -1.21 -12.29 -11.55
N ILE A 269 -1.10 -11.29 -10.68
CA ILE A 269 0.17 -10.91 -10.05
C ILE A 269 0.39 -11.78 -8.80
N LYS A 270 1.19 -12.84 -8.93
CA LYS A 270 1.36 -13.86 -7.87
C LYS A 270 2.21 -13.42 -6.67
N ASN A 271 3.03 -12.39 -6.81
CA ASN A 271 3.94 -11.89 -5.76
C ASN A 271 3.61 -10.43 -5.44
N LEU A 272 2.35 -10.16 -5.07
CA LEU A 272 1.98 -8.87 -4.50
C LEU A 272 2.72 -8.71 -3.17
N ASN A 273 3.34 -7.55 -2.95
CA ASN A 273 3.73 -7.05 -1.63
C ASN A 273 3.26 -5.59 -1.54
N GLY A 274 3.56 -4.90 -0.44
CA GLY A 274 3.11 -3.53 -0.26
C GLY A 274 1.68 -3.44 0.24
N GLU A 275 1.13 -2.24 0.15
CA GLU A 275 -0.24 -1.94 0.55
C GLU A 275 -1.27 -2.86 -0.12
N LEU A 276 -1.10 -3.18 -1.41
CA LEU A 276 -2.03 -4.06 -2.13
C LEU A 276 -2.05 -5.48 -1.57
N LEU A 277 -0.92 -6.01 -1.07
CA LEU A 277 -0.93 -7.31 -0.41
C LEU A 277 -1.70 -7.25 0.91
N GLY A 278 -1.50 -6.19 1.70
CA GLY A 278 -2.21 -6.00 2.96
C GLY A 278 -3.73 -5.97 2.76
N MET A 279 -4.20 -5.23 1.75
CA MET A 279 -5.62 -5.17 1.39
C MET A 279 -6.17 -6.53 0.91
N VAL A 280 -5.42 -7.25 0.08
CA VAL A 280 -5.85 -8.57 -0.42
C VAL A 280 -5.87 -9.61 0.72
N GLU A 281 -4.87 -9.62 1.59
CA GLU A 281 -4.81 -10.53 2.74
C GLU A 281 -5.95 -10.27 3.74
N THR A 282 -6.27 -9.01 4.01
CA THR A 282 -7.38 -8.67 4.89
C THR A 282 -8.73 -9.03 4.26
N ARG A 283 -8.93 -8.75 2.96
CA ARG A 283 -10.16 -9.04 2.23
C ARG A 283 -10.42 -10.54 2.04
N ASP A 284 -9.40 -11.31 1.66
CA ASP A 284 -9.57 -12.69 1.21
C ASP A 284 -9.33 -13.73 2.30
N ARG A 285 -8.61 -13.37 3.38
CA ARG A 285 -8.36 -14.28 4.51
C ARG A 285 -9.01 -13.78 5.79
N ILE A 286 -8.60 -12.60 6.26
CA ILE A 286 -8.93 -12.16 7.63
C ILE A 286 -10.42 -11.89 7.80
N LEU A 287 -11.03 -11.09 6.92
CA LEU A 287 -12.45 -10.76 6.99
C LEU A 287 -13.33 -12.02 6.86
N PRO A 288 -13.13 -12.90 5.85
CA PRO A 288 -13.83 -14.18 5.77
C PRO A 288 -13.66 -15.06 7.00
N ASP A 289 -12.45 -15.14 7.59
CA ASP A 289 -12.21 -15.93 8.80
C ASP A 289 -13.05 -15.43 9.99
N TYR A 290 -13.19 -14.12 10.17
CA TYR A 290 -14.04 -13.55 11.22
C TYR A 290 -15.53 -13.74 10.94
N MET A 291 -15.96 -13.60 9.68
CA MET A 291 -17.34 -13.84 9.28
C MET A 291 -17.73 -15.32 9.48
N ALA A 292 -16.86 -16.26 9.10
CA ALA A 292 -17.07 -17.69 9.30
C ALA A 292 -17.19 -18.06 10.79
N LYS A 293 -16.42 -17.42 11.68
CA LYS A 293 -16.56 -17.62 13.13
C LYS A 293 -17.88 -17.08 13.67
N LEU A 294 -18.36 -15.95 13.15
CA LEU A 294 -19.66 -15.40 13.52
C LEU A 294 -20.78 -16.34 13.07
N ASP A 295 -20.67 -16.88 11.85
CA ASP A 295 -21.61 -17.86 11.29
C ASP A 295 -21.58 -19.15 12.10
N GLU A 296 -20.40 -19.70 12.43
CA GLU A 296 -20.26 -20.90 13.25
C GLU A 296 -20.95 -20.74 14.61
N MET A 297 -20.79 -19.57 15.26
CA MET A 297 -21.46 -19.27 16.52
C MET A 297 -22.98 -19.19 16.37
N ALA A 298 -23.48 -18.54 15.31
CA ALA A 298 -24.90 -18.47 15.03
C ALA A 298 -25.49 -19.86 14.73
N GLN A 299 -24.81 -20.67 13.91
CA GLN A 299 -25.21 -22.03 13.56
C GLN A 299 -25.26 -22.95 14.79
N ALA A 300 -24.27 -22.85 15.67
CA ALA A 300 -24.25 -23.60 16.92
C ALA A 300 -25.41 -23.19 17.83
N LEU A 301 -25.68 -21.88 17.98
CA LEU A 301 -26.80 -21.38 18.78
C LEU A 301 -28.14 -21.88 18.24
N ILE A 302 -28.38 -21.73 16.93
CA ILE A 302 -29.61 -22.17 16.25
C ILE A 302 -29.82 -23.67 16.46
N SER A 303 -28.80 -24.47 16.18
CA SER A 303 -28.89 -25.93 16.22
C SER A 303 -29.15 -26.45 17.64
N GLN A 304 -28.41 -25.93 18.63
CA GLN A 304 -28.54 -26.39 20.02
C GLN A 304 -29.86 -25.96 20.65
N VAL A 305 -30.27 -24.71 20.44
CA VAL A 305 -31.55 -24.21 20.99
C VAL A 305 -32.74 -24.90 20.33
N ASN A 306 -32.74 -25.07 19.01
CA ASN A 306 -33.81 -25.77 18.31
C ASN A 306 -33.92 -27.23 18.73
N SER A 307 -32.78 -27.94 18.86
CA SER A 307 -32.77 -29.33 19.29
C SER A 307 -33.41 -29.53 20.66
N LEU A 308 -33.25 -28.58 21.58
CA LEU A 308 -33.90 -28.63 22.89
C LEU A 308 -35.36 -28.16 22.83
N HIS A 309 -35.63 -27.04 22.16
CA HIS A 309 -36.97 -26.46 22.08
C HIS A 309 -38.01 -27.39 21.44
N GLN A 310 -37.62 -28.15 20.41
CA GLN A 310 -38.49 -29.13 19.76
C GLN A 310 -39.01 -30.22 20.72
N THR A 311 -38.26 -30.54 21.79
CA THR A 311 -38.66 -31.55 22.79
C THR A 311 -39.64 -31.00 23.83
N GLY A 312 -39.83 -29.67 23.88
CA GLY A 312 -40.71 -29.01 24.81
C GLY A 312 -42.17 -28.96 24.37
N PHE A 313 -43.02 -28.41 25.27
CA PHE A 313 -44.43 -28.17 25.02
C PHE A 313 -44.78 -26.69 25.18
N GLY A 314 -45.57 -26.17 24.25
CA GLY A 314 -46.20 -24.85 24.34
C GLY A 314 -47.35 -24.84 25.36
N LEU A 315 -47.84 -23.64 25.70
CA LEU A 315 -48.99 -23.47 26.61
C LEU A 315 -50.29 -24.07 26.05
N ASP A 316 -50.37 -24.18 24.73
CA ASP A 316 -51.46 -24.82 23.97
C ASP A 316 -51.26 -26.32 23.76
N GLY A 317 -50.16 -26.90 24.28
CA GLY A 317 -49.78 -28.29 24.07
C GLY A 317 -49.08 -28.59 22.75
N SER A 318 -48.75 -27.56 21.94
CA SER A 318 -47.95 -27.73 20.72
C SER A 318 -46.53 -28.22 21.04
N THR A 319 -45.92 -28.98 20.14
CA THR A 319 -44.56 -29.54 20.30
C THR A 319 -43.88 -29.70 18.94
N GLY A 320 -42.56 -29.95 18.92
CA GLY A 320 -41.80 -30.12 17.67
C GLY A 320 -41.55 -28.82 16.90
N LEU A 321 -41.72 -27.66 17.54
CA LEU A 321 -41.53 -26.36 16.92
C LEU A 321 -40.08 -25.88 17.07
N ASN A 322 -39.54 -25.26 16.02
CA ASN A 322 -38.26 -24.57 16.07
C ASN A 322 -38.41 -23.22 16.78
N PHE A 323 -37.36 -22.83 17.51
CA PHE A 323 -37.25 -21.51 18.12
C PHE A 323 -36.65 -20.49 17.13
N PHE A 324 -35.61 -20.90 16.40
CA PHE A 324 -35.00 -20.16 15.29
C PHE A 324 -35.31 -20.84 13.95
N ASP A 325 -35.33 -20.08 12.86
CA ASP A 325 -35.41 -20.68 11.53
C ASP A 325 -34.22 -21.63 11.29
N PRO A 326 -34.44 -22.81 10.71
CA PRO A 326 -33.36 -23.74 10.37
C PRO A 326 -32.47 -23.14 9.26
N LEU A 327 -31.18 -23.50 9.29
CA LEU A 327 -30.15 -23.10 8.33
C LEU A 327 -30.43 -23.60 6.91
#